data_AF-A0A943XMS8-F1
#
_entry.id   AF-A0A943XMS8-F1
#
_cell.length_a   1.000
_cell.length_b   1.000
_cell.length_c   1.000
_cell.angle_alpha   90.00
_cell.angle_beta   90.00
_cell.angle_gamma   90.00
#
_symmetry.space_group_name_H-M   'P 1'
#
loop_
_entity.id
_entity.type
_entity.pdbx_description
1 polymer ?
#
loop_
_entity_poly.entity_id
_entity_poly.type
_entity_poly.pdbx_seq_one_letter_code
_entity_poly.pdbx_strand_id
1 'polypeptide(L)'
;SLLREAMQLRGRGLEDGDYYDEAKRIKNEILKMINAQAKDPGLQKYQDIFRRHPERIFQWAENRSVPAENNMSERGVRRTVIARKVCGGSQSKDALMVREVLQSVIESLRLRCADPVAKLTEALNAYAMDPGIYIPYLLFPLPTHKAELSRRRAGTRRV
;
A
#
# COMPACT_ATOMS: atom_id res chain seq x y z
N SER A 1 -7.06 -20.78 -16.23
CA SER A 1 -8.01 -20.33 -15.18
C SER A 1 -8.10 -18.82 -15.25
N LEU A 2 -9.28 -18.26 -15.01
CA LEU A 2 -9.54 -16.81 -15.16
C LEU A 2 -8.60 -15.92 -14.34
N LEU A 3 -8.24 -16.35 -13.12
CA LEU A 3 -7.27 -15.63 -12.29
C LEU A 3 -5.88 -15.55 -12.93
N ARG A 4 -5.42 -16.63 -13.59
CA ARG A 4 -4.15 -16.63 -14.31
C ARG A 4 -4.19 -15.68 -15.50
N GLU A 5 -5.29 -15.67 -16.24
CA GLU A 5 -5.50 -14.75 -17.35
C GLU A 5 -5.43 -13.29 -16.88
N ALA A 6 -6.14 -12.95 -15.80
CA ALA A 6 -6.09 -11.61 -15.20
C ALA A 6 -4.66 -11.20 -14.81
N MET A 7 -3.90 -12.09 -14.15
CA MET A 7 -2.51 -11.82 -13.75
C MET A 7 -1.57 -11.60 -14.94
N GLN A 8 -1.81 -12.30 -16.05
CA GLN A 8 -0.95 -12.22 -17.24
C GLN A 8 -1.33 -11.08 -18.18
N LEU A 9 -2.56 -10.57 -18.10
CA LEU A 9 -3.13 -9.63 -19.07
C LEU A 9 -2.24 -8.39 -19.30
N ARG A 10 -1.73 -7.79 -18.22
CA ARG A 10 -0.85 -6.62 -18.30
C ARG A 10 0.44 -6.90 -19.09
N GLY A 11 0.96 -8.12 -19.03
CA GLY A 11 2.19 -8.54 -19.69
C GLY A 11 2.03 -8.88 -21.17
N ARG A 12 0.81 -8.87 -21.72
CA ARG A 12 0.54 -9.24 -23.12
C ARG A 12 0.88 -8.14 -24.14
N GLY A 13 1.23 -6.94 -23.69
CA GLY A 13 1.60 -5.84 -24.60
C GLY A 13 0.46 -5.28 -25.46
N LEU A 14 -0.81 -5.52 -25.07
CA LEU A 14 -1.98 -5.01 -25.77
C LEU A 14 -2.04 -3.47 -25.75
N GLU A 15 -2.70 -2.89 -26.75
CA GLU A 15 -3.15 -1.49 -26.71
C GLU A 15 -4.22 -1.30 -25.62
N ASP A 16 -4.43 -0.06 -25.19
CA ASP A 16 -5.31 0.21 -24.03
C ASP A 16 -6.77 -0.20 -24.30
N GLY A 17 -7.30 0.01 -25.51
CA GLY A 17 -8.65 -0.42 -25.87
C GLY A 17 -8.83 -1.94 -25.70
N ASP A 18 -7.98 -2.71 -26.38
CA ASP A 18 -7.98 -4.18 -26.31
C ASP A 18 -7.74 -4.70 -24.88
N TYR A 19 -6.87 -4.02 -24.11
CA TYR A 19 -6.64 -4.35 -22.71
C TYR A 19 -7.93 -4.23 -21.90
N TYR A 20 -8.65 -3.12 -22.01
CA TYR A 20 -9.85 -2.88 -21.21
C TYR A 20 -11.02 -3.76 -21.64
N ASP A 21 -11.15 -4.08 -22.93
CA ASP A 21 -12.14 -5.03 -23.42
C ASP A 21 -11.90 -6.44 -22.88
N GLU A 22 -10.64 -6.92 -22.95
CA GLU A 22 -10.26 -8.22 -22.41
C GLU A 22 -10.35 -8.24 -20.88
N ALA A 23 -9.98 -7.15 -20.21
CA ALA A 23 -10.10 -7.02 -18.76
C ALA A 23 -11.56 -7.09 -18.30
N LYS A 24 -12.46 -6.41 -19.02
CA LYS A 24 -13.91 -6.44 -18.78
C LYS A 24 -14.48 -7.84 -19.00
N ARG A 25 -14.05 -8.53 -20.06
CA ARG A 25 -14.42 -9.94 -20.30
C ARG A 25 -14.03 -10.82 -19.11
N ILE A 26 -12.76 -10.79 -18.71
CA ILE A 26 -12.25 -11.62 -17.61
C ILE A 26 -12.97 -11.27 -16.29
N LYS A 27 -13.14 -9.97 -15.97
CA LYS A 27 -13.89 -9.50 -14.79
C LYS A 27 -15.30 -10.08 -14.77
N ASN A 28 -16.02 -10.00 -15.88
CA ASN A 28 -17.40 -10.47 -15.98
C ASN A 28 -17.49 -12.00 -15.80
N GLU A 29 -16.57 -12.76 -16.40
CA GLU A 29 -16.53 -14.22 -16.21
C GLU A 29 -16.23 -14.60 -14.75
N ILE A 30 -15.32 -13.90 -14.09
CA ILE A 30 -15.03 -14.10 -12.67
C ILE A 30 -16.28 -13.77 -11.83
N LEU A 31 -16.96 -12.66 -12.10
CA LEU A 31 -18.19 -12.27 -11.40
C LEU A 31 -19.32 -13.29 -11.58
N LYS A 32 -19.49 -13.86 -12.78
CA LYS A 32 -20.44 -14.95 -13.02
C LYS A 32 -20.16 -16.15 -12.11
N MET A 33 -18.90 -16.57 -12.00
CA MET A 33 -18.49 -17.68 -11.13
C MET A 33 -18.68 -17.37 -9.64
N ILE A 34 -18.35 -16.14 -9.22
CA ILE A 34 -18.51 -15.71 -7.83
C ILE A 34 -19.99 -15.66 -7.44
N ASN A 35 -20.88 -15.24 -8.34
CA ASN A 35 -22.31 -15.09 -8.05
C ASN A 35 -23.13 -16.36 -8.27
N ALA A 36 -22.53 -17.41 -8.86
CA ALA A 36 -23.16 -18.71 -8.97
C ALA A 36 -23.38 -19.35 -7.59
N GLN A 37 -24.49 -20.06 -7.42
CA GLN A 37 -24.79 -20.76 -6.17
C GLN A 37 -23.81 -21.92 -5.95
N ALA A 38 -23.07 -21.88 -4.85
CA ALA A 38 -22.24 -22.99 -4.40
C ALA A 38 -23.01 -23.84 -3.37
N LYS A 39 -22.99 -25.17 -3.50
CA LYS A 39 -23.54 -26.09 -2.49
C LYS A 39 -22.54 -26.36 -1.36
N ASP A 40 -21.25 -26.25 -1.65
CA ASP A 40 -20.17 -26.47 -0.69
C ASP A 40 -19.90 -25.21 0.15
N PRO A 41 -19.93 -25.27 1.49
CA PRO A 41 -19.65 -24.13 2.36
C PRO A 41 -18.22 -23.57 2.21
N GLY A 42 -17.25 -24.41 1.88
CA GLY A 42 -15.87 -23.99 1.63
C GLY A 42 -15.79 -23.05 0.42
N LEU A 43 -16.43 -23.44 -0.69
CA LEU A 43 -16.53 -22.65 -1.91
C LEU A 43 -17.34 -21.36 -1.68
N GLN A 44 -18.44 -21.42 -0.93
CA GLN A 44 -19.21 -20.23 -0.54
C GLN A 44 -18.33 -19.21 0.19
N LYS A 45 -17.51 -19.66 1.16
CA LYS A 45 -16.59 -18.78 1.90
C LYS A 45 -15.61 -18.06 0.98
N TYR A 46 -15.09 -18.73 -0.05
CA TYR A 46 -14.23 -18.07 -1.04
C TYR A 46 -15.02 -17.08 -1.89
N GLN A 47 -16.21 -17.43 -2.38
CA GLN A 47 -17.06 -16.50 -3.12
C GLN A 47 -17.40 -15.24 -2.29
N ASP A 48 -17.67 -15.40 -1.00
CA ASP A 48 -18.00 -14.29 -0.09
C ASP A 48 -16.83 -13.30 0.09
N ILE A 49 -15.58 -13.76 0.02
CA ILE A 49 -14.42 -12.85 0.02
C ILE A 49 -14.51 -11.89 -1.16
N PHE A 50 -14.86 -12.40 -2.34
CA PHE A 50 -15.00 -11.57 -3.53
C PHE A 50 -16.24 -10.67 -3.50
N ARG A 51 -17.34 -11.14 -2.88
CA ARG A 51 -18.59 -10.36 -2.74
C ARG A 51 -18.50 -9.24 -1.70
N ARG A 52 -17.60 -9.34 -0.71
CA ARG A 52 -17.52 -8.37 0.40
C ARG A 52 -17.06 -6.99 -0.05
N HIS A 53 -16.11 -6.92 -0.99
CA HIS A 53 -15.51 -5.68 -1.49
C HIS A 53 -15.22 -5.75 -3.01
N PRO A 54 -16.23 -5.90 -3.86
CA PRO A 54 -16.04 -6.05 -5.30
C PRO A 54 -15.33 -4.85 -5.93
N GLU A 55 -15.51 -3.66 -5.38
CA GLU A 55 -14.89 -2.40 -5.82
C GLU A 55 -13.36 -2.38 -5.65
N ARG A 56 -12.83 -3.19 -4.73
CA ARG A 56 -11.38 -3.23 -4.44
C ARG A 56 -10.65 -4.27 -5.25
N ILE A 57 -11.34 -5.36 -5.63
CA ILE A 57 -10.71 -6.53 -6.26
C ILE A 57 -10.49 -6.32 -7.75
N PHE A 58 -11.37 -5.57 -8.42
CA PHE A 58 -11.36 -5.43 -9.87
C PHE A 58 -10.78 -4.10 -10.39
N GLN A 59 -10.02 -3.37 -9.57
CA GLN A 59 -9.41 -2.10 -9.97
C GLN A 59 -8.51 -2.22 -11.21
N TRP A 60 -7.85 -3.36 -11.39
CA TRP A 60 -7.03 -3.65 -12.57
C TRP A 60 -7.83 -3.62 -13.89
N ALA A 61 -9.15 -3.84 -13.85
CA ALA A 61 -10.00 -3.77 -15.04
C ALA A 61 -10.40 -2.33 -15.42
N GLU A 62 -10.17 -1.36 -14.53
CA GLU A 62 -10.48 0.06 -14.74
C GLU A 62 -9.20 0.90 -14.81
N ASN A 63 -8.09 0.38 -14.30
CA ASN A 63 -6.78 1.02 -14.35
C ASN A 63 -5.67 -0.02 -14.59
N ARG A 64 -5.10 -0.01 -15.80
CA ARG A 64 -4.00 -0.89 -16.22
C ARG A 64 -2.74 -0.80 -15.35
N SER A 65 -2.53 0.31 -14.64
CA SER A 65 -1.38 0.46 -13.75
C SER A 65 -1.47 -0.42 -12.49
N VAL A 66 -2.68 -0.88 -12.14
CA VAL A 66 -2.94 -1.73 -10.98
C VAL A 66 -2.83 -3.19 -11.40
N PRO A 67 -1.95 -4.01 -10.79
CA PRO A 67 -1.88 -5.44 -11.08
C PRO A 67 -3.12 -6.18 -10.56
N ALA A 68 -3.49 -7.28 -11.21
CA ALA A 68 -4.58 -8.17 -10.77
C ALA A 68 -4.19 -9.09 -9.59
N GLU A 69 -2.94 -8.99 -9.11
CA GLU A 69 -2.38 -9.73 -7.98
C GLU A 69 -2.05 -8.79 -6.82
N ASN A 70 -1.78 -9.37 -5.65
CA ASN A 70 -1.42 -8.63 -4.43
C ASN A 70 0.05 -8.81 -4.00
N ASN A 71 0.90 -9.36 -4.86
CA ASN A 71 2.28 -9.72 -4.59
C ASN A 71 3.09 -8.51 -4.11
N MET A 72 2.87 -7.32 -4.67
CA MET A 72 3.57 -6.10 -4.23
C MET A 72 3.25 -5.76 -2.77
N SER A 73 1.98 -5.79 -2.39
CA SER A 73 1.56 -5.51 -1.01
C SER A 73 2.04 -6.61 -0.06
N GLU A 74 1.93 -7.89 -0.46
CA GLU A 74 2.43 -9.02 0.32
C GLU A 74 3.94 -8.93 0.55
N ARG A 75 4.71 -8.60 -0.49
CA ARG A 75 6.16 -8.36 -0.38
C ARG A 75 6.45 -7.19 0.57
N GLY A 76 5.65 -6.13 0.53
CA GLY A 76 5.77 -4.97 1.42
C GLY A 76 5.63 -5.36 2.89
N VAL A 77 4.59 -6.11 3.26
CA VAL A 77 4.35 -6.49 4.66
C VAL A 77 5.25 -7.63 5.15
N ARG A 78 5.77 -8.47 4.23
CA ARG A 78 6.57 -9.66 4.56
C ARG A 78 7.78 -9.34 5.43
N ARG A 79 8.46 -8.22 5.18
CA ARG A 79 9.63 -7.79 5.97
C ARG A 79 9.27 -7.61 7.45
N THR A 80 8.19 -6.86 7.72
CA THR A 80 7.68 -6.61 9.06
C THR A 80 7.26 -7.89 9.78
N VAL A 81 6.61 -8.81 9.06
CA VAL A 81 6.15 -10.09 9.60
C VAL A 81 7.34 -11.01 9.94
N ILE A 82 8.34 -11.07 9.06
CA ILE A 82 9.57 -11.84 9.31
C ILE A 82 10.31 -11.26 10.51
N ALA A 83 10.55 -9.95 10.54
CA ALA A 83 11.21 -9.29 11.66
C ALA A 83 10.47 -9.55 12.98
N ARG A 84 9.13 -9.53 12.98
CA ARG A 84 8.32 -9.86 14.17
C ARG A 84 8.63 -11.26 14.68
N LYS A 85 8.64 -12.22 13.76
CA LYS A 85 8.80 -13.64 14.08
C LYS A 85 10.21 -13.93 14.61
N VAL A 86 11.23 -13.39 13.96
CA VAL A 86 12.64 -13.58 14.35
C VAL A 86 12.92 -12.95 15.71
N CYS A 87 12.35 -11.79 16.02
CA CYS A 87 12.55 -11.11 17.30
C CYS A 87 11.64 -11.59 18.44
N GLY A 88 10.85 -12.67 18.26
CA GLY A 88 9.94 -13.17 19.30
C GLY A 88 8.68 -12.31 19.54
N GLY A 89 8.47 -11.26 18.75
CA GLY A 89 7.35 -10.32 18.87
C GLY A 89 7.41 -9.43 20.12
N SER A 90 6.48 -8.48 20.18
CA SER A 90 6.25 -7.66 21.39
C SER A 90 5.16 -8.33 22.23
N GLN A 91 5.41 -8.52 23.53
CA GLN A 91 4.49 -9.21 24.45
C GLN A 91 3.56 -8.24 25.22
N SER A 92 3.96 -6.98 25.39
CA SER A 92 3.13 -5.93 26.01
C SER A 92 2.45 -5.05 24.96
N LYS A 93 1.33 -4.41 25.34
CA LYS A 93 0.64 -3.43 24.50
C LYS A 93 1.56 -2.25 24.14
N ASP A 94 2.32 -1.76 25.11
CA ASP A 94 3.24 -0.63 24.91
C ASP A 94 4.35 -0.98 23.92
N ALA A 95 4.94 -2.17 24.04
CA ALA A 95 5.95 -2.63 23.10
C ALA A 95 5.38 -2.91 21.70
N LEU A 96 4.09 -3.26 21.58
CA LEU A 96 3.41 -3.37 20.28
C LEU A 96 3.22 -1.98 19.66
N MET A 97 2.76 -1.01 20.44
CA MET A 97 2.54 0.37 19.99
C MET A 97 3.85 1.03 19.51
N VAL A 98 4.93 0.91 20.29
CA VAL A 98 6.26 1.43 19.89
C VAL A 98 6.69 0.82 18.56
N ARG A 99 6.52 -0.49 18.41
CA ARG A 99 6.88 -1.21 17.18
C ARG A 99 6.01 -0.77 16.00
N GLU A 100 4.71 -0.58 16.20
CA GLU A 100 3.78 -0.11 15.18
C GLU A 100 4.17 1.28 14.66
N VAL A 101 4.48 2.21 15.55
CA VAL A 101 4.92 3.57 15.19
C VAL A 101 6.26 3.53 14.45
N LEU A 102 7.27 2.85 15.00
CA LEU A 102 8.61 2.78 14.39
C LEU A 102 8.58 2.10 13.03
N GLN A 103 7.81 1.01 12.89
CA GLN A 103 7.67 0.33 11.61
C GLN A 103 6.96 1.24 10.59
N SER A 104 5.90 1.92 10.99
CA SER A 104 5.16 2.86 10.14
C SER A 104 6.08 3.98 9.62
N VAL A 105 6.94 4.53 10.49
CA VAL A 105 7.92 5.55 10.12
C VAL A 105 8.98 4.99 9.18
N ILE A 106 9.63 3.86 9.52
CA ILE A 106 10.70 3.28 8.69
C ILE A 106 10.19 2.84 7.31
N GLU A 107 9.04 2.17 7.23
CA GLU A 107 8.47 1.78 5.92
C GLU A 107 8.06 3.00 5.11
N SER A 108 7.56 4.05 5.76
CA SER A 108 7.29 5.34 5.13
C SER A 108 8.55 6.01 4.57
N LEU A 109 9.68 5.94 5.28
CA LEU A 109 10.96 6.48 4.83
C LEU A 109 11.54 5.65 3.67
N ARG A 110 11.45 4.33 3.74
CA ARG A 110 11.92 3.41 2.68
C ARG A 110 11.28 3.68 1.32
N LEU A 111 10.03 4.16 1.32
CA LEU A 111 9.32 4.53 0.08
C LEU A 111 9.72 5.91 -0.47
N ARG A 112 10.44 6.73 0.30
CA ARG A 112 10.70 8.15 -0.01
C ARG A 112 12.19 8.52 -0.10
N CYS A 113 13.08 7.75 0.51
CA CYS A 113 14.50 8.05 0.56
C CYS A 113 15.35 6.78 0.40
N ALA A 114 16.59 6.96 -0.07
CA ALA A 114 17.53 5.87 -0.30
C ALA A 114 18.05 5.25 1.02
N ASP A 115 18.28 6.09 2.04
CA ASP A 115 18.73 5.67 3.36
C ASP A 115 17.72 6.07 4.46
N PRO A 116 16.75 5.20 4.79
CA PRO A 116 15.74 5.47 5.80
C PRO A 116 16.30 5.51 7.22
N VAL A 117 17.41 4.79 7.49
CA VAL A 117 18.00 4.74 8.83
C VAL A 117 18.75 6.04 9.10
N ALA A 118 19.60 6.48 8.16
CA ALA A 118 20.27 7.76 8.27
C ALA A 118 19.26 8.90 8.43
N LYS A 119 18.14 8.87 7.69
CA LYS A 119 17.12 9.91 7.76
C LYS A 119 16.39 9.96 9.11
N LEU A 120 16.08 8.81 9.69
CA LEU A 120 15.51 8.73 11.03
C LEU A 120 16.51 9.24 12.09
N THR A 121 17.77 8.83 12.00
CA THR A 121 18.85 9.26 12.91
C THR A 121 19.03 10.77 12.87
N GLU A 122 19.08 11.37 11.68
CA GLU A 122 19.14 12.83 11.51
C GLU A 122 17.99 13.54 12.24
N ALA A 123 16.76 13.07 12.04
CA ALA A 123 15.58 13.67 12.67
C ALA A 123 15.59 13.55 14.21
N LEU A 124 16.02 12.40 14.74
CA LEU A 124 16.14 12.18 16.18
C LEU A 124 17.26 13.02 16.80
N ASN A 125 18.41 13.14 16.13
CA ASN A 125 19.51 13.99 16.57
C ASN A 125 19.09 15.47 16.61
N ALA A 126 18.35 15.93 15.60
CA ALA A 126 17.83 17.30 15.58
C ALA A 126 16.83 17.54 16.73
N TYR A 127 15.94 16.59 17.01
CA TYR A 127 15.02 16.67 18.14
C TYR A 127 15.72 16.65 19.51
N ALA A 128 16.81 15.89 19.64
CA ALA A 128 17.59 15.86 20.87
C ALA A 128 18.27 17.22 21.16
N MET A 129 18.64 17.97 20.12
CA MET A 129 19.21 19.31 20.25
C MET A 129 18.16 20.39 20.50
N ASP A 130 16.99 20.27 19.87
CA ASP A 130 15.88 21.19 20.01
C ASP A 130 14.54 20.41 20.07
N PRO A 131 14.00 20.16 21.28
CA PRO A 131 12.70 19.51 21.44
C PRO A 131 11.52 20.29 20.86
N GLY A 132 11.70 21.58 20.54
CA GLY A 132 10.69 22.40 19.86
C GLY A 132 10.58 22.13 18.36
N ILE A 133 11.50 21.35 17.78
CA ILE A 133 11.52 21.11 16.33
C ILE A 133 10.35 20.23 15.88
N TYR A 134 9.75 20.60 14.75
CA TYR A 134 8.67 19.82 14.17
C TYR A 134 9.20 18.62 13.36
N ILE A 135 9.40 17.50 14.06
CA ILE A 135 9.93 16.23 13.51
C ILE A 135 9.28 15.80 12.18
N PRO A 136 7.95 15.90 11.95
CA PRO A 136 7.37 15.40 10.71
C PRO A 136 7.93 16.05 9.44
N TYR A 137 8.38 17.31 9.48
CA TYR A 137 9.03 17.95 8.33
C TYR A 137 10.45 17.41 8.08
N LEU A 138 11.14 17.01 9.13
CA LEU A 138 12.45 16.38 9.02
C LEU A 138 12.32 14.96 8.45
N LEU A 139 11.37 14.17 8.95
CA LEU A 139 11.13 12.81 8.47
C LEU A 139 10.54 12.77 7.07
N PHE A 140 9.57 13.64 6.77
CA PHE A 140 8.79 13.60 5.53
C PHE A 140 8.77 14.97 4.85
N PRO A 141 9.92 15.43 4.32
CA PRO A 141 9.96 16.68 3.60
C PRO A 141 9.00 16.60 2.41
N LEU A 142 8.14 17.61 2.26
CA LEU A 142 7.23 17.69 1.12
C LEU A 142 8.06 17.65 -0.17
N PRO A 143 7.61 16.92 -1.22
CA PRO A 143 8.26 17.01 -2.52
C PRO A 143 8.39 18.48 -2.92
N THR A 144 9.51 18.86 -3.52
CA THR A 144 9.93 20.25 -3.78
C THR A 144 8.80 21.13 -4.35
N HIS A 145 7.94 20.55 -5.21
CA HIS A 145 6.76 21.21 -5.79
C HIS A 145 5.63 21.54 -4.79
N LYS A 146 5.39 20.71 -3.76
CA LYS A 146 4.41 20.99 -2.69
C LYS A 146 4.97 21.86 -1.57
N ALA A 147 6.28 21.84 -1.34
CA ALA A 147 6.95 22.70 -0.37
C ALA A 147 6.85 24.19 -0.73
N GLU A 148 6.87 24.55 -2.02
CA GLU A 148 6.61 25.92 -2.50
C GLU A 148 5.17 26.38 -2.25
N LEU A 149 4.18 25.51 -2.49
CA LEU A 149 2.76 25.81 -2.26
C LEU A 149 2.45 26.03 -0.77
N SER A 150 3.03 25.21 0.11
CA SER A 150 2.86 25.36 1.56
C SER A 150 3.53 26.63 2.11
N ARG A 151 4.70 27.01 1.58
CA ARG A 151 5.39 28.27 1.93
C ARG A 151 4.60 29.51 1.50
N ARG A 152 3.98 29.49 0.32
CA ARG A 152 3.09 30.58 -0.15
C ARG A 152 1.88 30.78 0.75
N ARG A 153 1.25 29.70 1.23
CA ARG A 153 0.11 29.78 2.17
C ARG A 153 0.50 30.25 3.57
N ALA A 154 1.68 29.86 4.07
CA ALA A 154 2.18 30.30 5.37
C ALA A 154 2.60 31.79 5.39
N GLY A 155 3.06 32.33 4.26
CA GLY A 155 3.42 33.76 4.11
C GLY A 155 2.23 34.72 4.03
N THR A 156 1.00 34.24 3.82
CA THR A 156 -0.20 35.09 3.66
C THR A 156 -0.90 35.40 5.00
N ARG A 157 -0.30 35.02 6.14
CA ARG A 157 -0.88 35.23 7.49
C ARG A 157 -0.13 36.26 8.36
N ARG A 158 0.58 37.21 7.72
CA ARG A 158 1.00 38.46 8.35
C ARG A 158 0.46 39.64 7.54
N VAL A 159 -0.75 40.07 7.90
CA VAL A 159 -1.17 41.48 7.88
C VAL A 159 -1.93 41.69 9.18
#